data_AF-A0A382UQH2-F1
#
_entry.id   AF-A0A382UQH2-F1
#
_cell.length_a   1.000
_cell.length_b   1.000
_cell.length_c   1.000
_cell.angle_alpha   90.00
_cell.angle_beta   90.00
_cell.angle_gamma   90.00
#
_symmetry.space_group_name_H-M   'P 1'
#
loop_
_entity.id
_entity.type
_entity.pdbx_description
1 polymer ?
#
loop_
_entity_poly.entity_id
_entity_poly.type
_entity_poly.pdbx_seq_one_letter_code
_entity_poly.pdbx_strand_id
1 'polypeptide(L)'
;CKYLHIFGVSSNEIMVYLQFIQRLLDRQDIDIQLTYDSTYWNRTCVFGGYFIRERYVVGTGMESMNWPNTIDYSKLGKEFKLPCLCPICEDLDDSYSFFNTFKKNKKGEDKLAFVKFNMMIGFHNLFLQMIYNKMTNRLLHADMMEVYKEFFAPKVYKNLGILETVFSNPKNGDNYQLLQQVFNERKQETQAPSVFDL
;
A
#
# COMPACT_ATOMS: atom_id res chain seq x y z
N CYS A 1 -21.93 15.11 -9.69
CA CYS A 1 -20.75 14.27 -9.43
C CYS A 1 -21.02 12.85 -9.89
N LYS A 2 -20.16 12.30 -10.77
CA LYS A 2 -20.18 10.88 -11.14
C LYS A 2 -19.08 10.14 -10.38
N TYR A 3 -19.40 8.94 -9.89
CA TYR A 3 -18.41 8.09 -9.22
C TYR A 3 -17.86 7.05 -10.18
N LEU A 4 -16.54 6.95 -10.25
CA LEU A 4 -15.86 5.82 -10.88
C LEU A 4 -15.14 5.02 -9.80
N HIS A 5 -15.65 3.81 -9.56
CA HIS A 5 -15.09 2.92 -8.56
C HIS A 5 -14.20 1.86 -9.21
N ILE A 6 -12.99 1.69 -8.66
CA ILE A 6 -11.98 0.76 -9.15
C ILE A 6 -11.83 -0.36 -8.12
N PHE A 7 -12.22 -1.56 -8.53
CA PHE A 7 -12.24 -2.71 -7.64
C PHE A 7 -10.86 -3.33 -7.44
N GLY A 8 -10.53 -3.66 -6.19
CA GLY A 8 -9.39 -4.52 -5.86
C GLY A 8 -8.00 -3.92 -6.14
N VAL A 9 -7.80 -2.64 -5.84
CA VAL A 9 -6.49 -1.98 -6.01
C VAL A 9 -5.50 -2.52 -4.97
N SER A 10 -4.50 -3.26 -5.43
CA SER A 10 -3.49 -3.91 -4.57
C SER A 10 -2.08 -3.30 -4.67
N SER A 11 -1.92 -2.20 -5.42
CA SER A 11 -0.61 -1.57 -5.65
C SER A 11 -0.60 -0.11 -5.22
N ASN A 12 0.40 0.26 -4.43
CA ASN A 12 0.67 1.66 -4.07
C ASN A 12 0.95 2.53 -5.30
N GLU A 13 1.61 1.98 -6.33
CA GLU A 13 1.84 2.68 -7.60
C GLU A 13 0.51 3.11 -8.25
N ILE A 14 -0.47 2.21 -8.28
CA ILE A 14 -1.80 2.52 -8.85
C ILE A 14 -2.48 3.60 -8.00
N MET A 15 -2.41 3.51 -6.66
CA MET A 15 -3.01 4.51 -5.77
C MET A 15 -2.41 5.92 -5.99
N VAL A 16 -1.11 6.02 -6.25
CA VAL A 16 -0.45 7.29 -6.64
C VAL A 16 -1.08 7.84 -7.92
N TYR A 17 -1.20 7.00 -8.97
CA TYR A 17 -1.80 7.42 -10.23
C TYR A 17 -3.26 7.85 -10.09
N LEU A 18 -4.07 7.12 -9.31
CA LEU A 18 -5.47 7.49 -9.09
C LEU A 18 -5.61 8.84 -8.39
N GLN A 19 -4.79 9.09 -7.37
CA GLN A 19 -4.79 10.39 -6.69
C GLN A 19 -4.33 11.52 -7.62
N PHE A 20 -3.34 11.27 -8.47
CA PHE A 20 -2.88 12.26 -9.43
C PHE A 20 -3.92 12.55 -10.52
N ILE A 21 -4.57 11.51 -11.06
CA ILE A 21 -5.63 11.65 -12.06
C ILE A 21 -6.83 12.40 -11.47
N GLN A 22 -7.24 12.09 -10.23
CA GLN A 22 -8.30 12.85 -9.55
C GLN A 22 -8.01 14.35 -9.56
N ARG A 23 -6.78 14.72 -9.16
CA ARG A 23 -6.34 16.11 -9.16
C ARG A 23 -6.34 16.75 -10.56
N LEU A 24 -5.97 16.01 -11.60
CA LEU A 24 -6.02 16.51 -12.98
C LEU A 24 -7.47 16.73 -13.45
N LEU A 25 -8.41 15.86 -13.06
CA LEU A 25 -9.83 16.03 -13.32
C LEU A 25 -10.38 17.27 -12.60
N ASP A 26 -10.03 17.44 -11.31
CA ASP A 26 -10.44 18.59 -10.49
C ASP A 26 -9.98 19.91 -11.12
N ARG A 27 -8.74 19.97 -11.64
CA ARG A 27 -8.19 21.16 -12.33
C ARG A 27 -8.96 21.56 -13.59
N GLN A 28 -9.62 20.59 -14.22
CA GLN A 28 -10.37 20.79 -15.46
C GLN A 28 -11.87 20.98 -15.20
N ASP A 29 -12.27 21.11 -13.93
CA ASP A 29 -13.67 21.18 -13.51
C ASP A 29 -14.49 19.97 -14.02
N ILE A 30 -13.83 18.80 -14.13
CA ILE A 30 -14.49 17.55 -14.51
C ILE A 30 -15.03 16.89 -13.25
N ASP A 31 -16.36 16.92 -13.12
CA ASP A 31 -17.10 16.44 -11.95
C ASP A 31 -17.21 14.89 -11.86
N ILE A 32 -16.04 14.25 -11.73
CA ILE A 32 -15.85 12.82 -11.53
C ILE A 32 -15.03 12.57 -10.26
N GLN A 33 -15.50 11.66 -9.42
CA GLN A 33 -14.79 11.19 -8.24
C GLN A 33 -14.31 9.75 -8.43
N LEU A 34 -12.99 9.59 -8.43
CA LEU A 34 -12.31 8.30 -8.41
C LEU A 34 -12.32 7.73 -6.99
N THR A 35 -12.76 6.49 -6.86
CA THR A 35 -12.74 5.74 -5.61
C THR A 35 -12.17 4.35 -5.87
N TYR A 36 -11.63 3.72 -4.84
CA TYR A 36 -11.11 2.36 -4.93
C TYR A 36 -11.25 1.62 -3.60
N ASP A 37 -11.33 0.31 -3.67
CA ASP A 37 -11.21 -0.57 -2.50
C ASP A 37 -9.88 -1.35 -2.54
N SER A 38 -9.44 -1.78 -1.36
CA SER A 38 -8.30 -2.68 -1.22
C SER A 38 -8.45 -3.53 0.02
N THR A 39 -8.33 -4.84 -0.15
CA THR A 39 -8.16 -5.77 0.98
C THR A 39 -6.70 -6.22 1.15
N TYR A 40 -5.76 -5.67 0.38
CA TYR A 40 -4.41 -6.22 0.34
C TYR A 40 -3.68 -5.97 1.66
N TRP A 41 -3.75 -4.74 2.17
CA TRP A 41 -2.98 -4.31 3.34
C TRP A 41 -3.49 -4.89 4.66
N ASN A 42 -4.80 -5.11 4.80
CA ASN A 42 -5.35 -5.80 5.97
C ASN A 42 -5.27 -7.33 5.85
N ARG A 43 -5.26 -7.93 4.64
CA ARG A 43 -5.15 -9.40 4.50
C ARG A 43 -3.72 -9.91 4.54
N THR A 44 -2.73 -9.10 4.18
CA THR A 44 -1.31 -9.53 4.21
C THR A 44 -0.86 -9.97 5.61
N CYS A 45 -1.50 -9.49 6.68
CA CYS A 45 -1.20 -9.92 8.05
C CYS A 45 -1.42 -11.42 8.28
N VAL A 46 -2.37 -12.04 7.57
CA VAL A 46 -2.63 -13.49 7.66
C VAL A 46 -1.43 -14.32 7.17
N PHE A 47 -0.63 -13.74 6.28
CA PHE A 47 0.59 -14.33 5.73
C PHE A 47 1.85 -13.84 6.45
N GLY A 48 1.72 -13.10 7.56
CA GLY A 48 2.85 -12.56 8.31
C GLY A 48 3.38 -11.22 7.79
N GLY A 49 2.69 -10.58 6.84
CA GLY A 49 3.09 -9.26 6.34
C GLY A 49 2.90 -8.17 7.39
N TYR A 50 4.00 -7.55 7.81
CA TYR A 50 4.02 -6.45 8.78
C TYR A 50 4.70 -5.22 8.17
N PHE A 51 3.94 -4.14 7.95
CA PHE A 51 4.53 -2.90 7.43
C PHE A 51 5.23 -2.09 8.52
N ILE A 52 6.28 -1.36 8.17
CA ILE A 52 7.14 -0.65 9.12
C ILE A 52 7.03 0.84 8.91
N ARG A 53 7.28 1.27 7.66
CA ARG A 53 7.27 2.66 7.25
C ARG A 53 7.07 2.77 5.75
N GLU A 54 6.69 3.96 5.32
CA GLU A 54 6.55 4.31 3.92
C GLU A 54 7.92 4.38 3.23
N ARG A 55 8.01 3.87 2.00
CA ARG A 55 9.17 4.04 1.12
C ARG A 55 8.75 4.84 -0.09
N TYR A 56 9.22 6.09 -0.12
CA TYR A 56 8.99 7.02 -1.23
C TYR A 56 10.18 6.97 -2.21
N VAL A 57 11.41 7.04 -1.69
CA VAL A 57 12.66 7.14 -2.49
C VAL A 57 13.07 5.81 -3.15
N VAL A 58 12.83 4.65 -2.51
CA VAL A 58 13.30 3.34 -3.00
C VAL A 58 12.11 2.42 -3.24
N GLY A 59 11.50 2.56 -4.41
CA GLY A 59 10.33 1.81 -4.83
C GLY A 59 9.06 2.31 -4.15
N THR A 60 8.06 2.70 -4.94
CA THR A 60 6.75 3.09 -4.42
C THR A 60 6.15 1.93 -3.65
N GLY A 61 6.17 2.01 -2.32
CA GLY A 61 5.85 0.85 -1.51
C GLY A 61 5.90 1.12 -0.01
N MET A 62 5.69 0.05 0.73
CA MET A 62 5.90 0.02 2.16
C MET A 62 7.08 -0.89 2.47
N GLU A 63 7.91 -0.45 3.40
CA GLU A 63 8.85 -1.36 4.03
C GLU A 63 8.06 -2.38 4.86
N SER A 64 8.39 -3.66 4.69
CA SER A 64 7.74 -4.73 5.45
C SER A 64 8.76 -5.68 6.07
N MET A 65 8.48 -6.14 7.27
CA MET A 65 9.01 -7.38 7.82
C MET A 65 8.07 -8.54 7.48
N ASN A 66 8.66 -9.72 7.28
CA ASN A 66 7.89 -10.95 7.20
C ASN A 66 7.97 -11.67 8.55
N TRP A 67 6.85 -11.74 9.25
CA TRP A 67 6.69 -12.50 10.47
C TRP A 67 5.68 -13.63 10.26
N PRO A 68 6.09 -14.70 9.57
CA PRO A 68 5.21 -15.83 9.32
C PRO A 68 4.82 -16.51 10.63
N ASN A 69 3.78 -17.32 10.55
CA ASN A 69 3.21 -18.11 11.66
C ASN A 69 4.19 -19.16 12.23
N THR A 70 5.38 -19.28 11.64
CA THR A 70 6.48 -20.18 11.99
C THR A 70 7.67 -19.48 12.65
N ILE A 71 7.65 -18.15 12.79
CA ILE A 71 8.69 -17.45 13.56
C ILE A 71 8.62 -17.87 15.03
N ASP A 72 9.79 -18.13 15.58
CA ASP A 72 9.97 -18.30 17.01
C ASP A 72 10.03 -16.91 17.67
N TYR A 73 8.86 -16.40 18.06
CA TYR A 73 8.71 -15.10 18.71
C TYR A 73 9.38 -15.04 20.10
N SER A 74 9.81 -16.17 20.67
CA SER A 74 10.58 -16.19 21.91
C SER A 74 12.01 -15.64 21.72
N LYS A 75 12.49 -15.59 20.47
CA LYS A 75 13.78 -14.99 20.08
C LYS A 75 13.72 -13.46 19.97
N LEU A 76 12.53 -12.86 20.03
CA LEU A 76 12.42 -11.41 20.20
C LEU A 76 12.90 -11.06 21.61
N GLY A 77 13.75 -10.04 21.74
CA GLY A 77 14.16 -9.56 23.06
C GLY A 77 12.94 -9.10 23.86
N LYS A 78 12.97 -9.24 25.19
CA LYS A 78 11.88 -8.77 26.08
C LYS A 78 11.63 -7.26 25.96
N GLU A 79 12.65 -6.51 25.57
CA GLU A 79 12.61 -5.06 25.31
C GLU A 79 12.18 -4.70 23.87
N PHE A 80 11.79 -5.69 23.07
CA PHE A 80 11.34 -5.45 21.71
C PHE A 80 10.11 -4.54 21.71
N LYS A 81 10.16 -3.49 20.89
CA LYS A 81 9.01 -2.62 20.61
C LYS A 81 8.76 -2.61 19.11
N LEU A 82 7.49 -2.50 18.75
CA LEU A 82 7.13 -2.33 17.35
C LEU A 82 7.70 -1.01 16.81
N PRO A 83 8.28 -1.00 15.60
CA PRO A 83 9.11 0.12 15.11
C PRO A 83 8.31 1.32 14.58
N CYS A 84 6.99 1.36 14.75
CA CYS A 84 6.12 2.33 14.09
C CYS A 84 5.46 3.28 15.10
N LEU A 85 4.95 4.42 14.63
CA LEU A 85 4.20 5.40 15.44
C LEU A 85 2.68 5.28 15.26
N CYS A 86 2.17 4.09 14.94
CA CYS A 86 0.72 3.89 14.89
C CYS A 86 0.19 3.67 16.32
N PRO A 87 -1.10 3.93 16.57
CA PRO A 87 -1.69 3.73 17.89
C PRO A 87 -1.46 2.32 18.45
N ILE A 88 -1.44 1.29 17.60
CA ILE A 88 -1.12 -0.08 18.03
C ILE A 88 0.32 -0.21 18.50
N CYS A 89 1.28 0.40 17.82
CA CYS A 89 2.69 0.32 18.20
C CYS A 89 2.98 1.16 19.45
N GLU A 90 2.34 2.32 19.59
CA GLU A 90 2.54 3.25 20.70
C GLU A 90 1.88 2.77 22.00
N ASP A 91 0.65 2.26 21.92
CA ASP A 91 -0.14 1.86 23.09
C ASP A 91 0.11 0.41 23.54
N LEU A 92 0.94 -0.36 22.81
CA LEU A 92 1.25 -1.75 23.15
C LEU A 92 2.37 -1.83 24.19
N ASP A 93 1.98 -1.81 25.47
CA ASP A 93 2.88 -1.87 26.63
C ASP A 93 3.82 -3.08 26.63
N ASP A 94 3.30 -4.27 26.34
CA ASP A 94 4.07 -5.53 26.33
C ASP A 94 3.96 -6.23 24.97
N SER A 95 4.82 -5.76 24.05
CA SER A 95 4.94 -6.35 22.72
C SER A 95 5.37 -7.82 22.79
N TYR A 96 6.26 -8.20 23.70
CA TYR A 96 6.75 -9.58 23.81
C TYR A 96 5.62 -10.56 24.14
N SER A 97 4.81 -10.26 25.15
CA SER A 97 3.66 -11.10 25.52
C SER A 97 2.58 -11.10 24.44
N PHE A 98 2.42 -9.99 23.71
CA PHE A 98 1.49 -9.93 22.58
C PHE A 98 1.86 -10.93 21.47
N PHE A 99 3.13 -10.98 21.06
CA PHE A 99 3.62 -11.94 20.07
C PHE A 99 3.73 -13.38 20.61
N ASN A 100 3.71 -13.56 21.94
CA ASN A 100 3.82 -14.85 22.61
C ASN A 100 2.52 -15.26 23.34
N THR A 101 1.35 -14.84 22.82
CA THR A 101 0.06 -15.29 23.35
C THR A 101 -0.39 -16.60 22.71
N PHE A 102 -0.31 -17.69 23.47
CA PHE A 102 -0.72 -19.03 23.03
C PHE A 102 -2.06 -19.48 23.64
N LYS A 103 -2.79 -20.33 22.91
CA LYS A 103 -3.97 -21.06 23.36
C LYS A 103 -3.75 -22.56 23.14
N LYS A 104 -4.15 -23.38 24.11
CA LYS A 104 -4.18 -24.84 23.95
C LYS A 104 -5.21 -25.22 22.89
N ASN A 105 -4.80 -26.00 21.90
CA ASN A 105 -5.72 -26.58 20.91
C ASN A 105 -6.43 -27.83 21.48
N LYS A 106 -7.32 -28.46 20.71
CA LYS A 106 -8.04 -29.68 21.11
C LYS A 106 -7.12 -30.87 21.44
N LYS A 107 -5.84 -30.82 21.04
CA LYS A 107 -4.80 -31.83 21.30
C LYS A 107 -3.87 -31.44 22.46
N GLY A 108 -4.10 -30.30 23.13
CA GLY A 108 -3.25 -29.81 24.22
C GLY A 108 -1.96 -29.11 23.79
N GLU A 109 -1.77 -28.85 22.49
CA GLU A 109 -0.60 -28.15 21.95
C GLU A 109 -0.82 -26.62 22.01
N ASP A 110 0.24 -25.87 22.30
CA ASP A 110 0.21 -24.41 22.31
C ASP A 110 0.15 -23.88 20.88
N LYS A 111 -0.93 -23.16 20.55
CA LYS A 111 -1.13 -22.52 19.24
C LYS A 111 -1.31 -21.02 19.43
N LEU A 112 -0.62 -20.21 18.64
CA LEU A 112 -0.74 -18.75 18.70
C LEU A 112 -2.21 -18.31 18.57
N ALA A 113 -2.63 -17.33 19.37
CA ALA A 113 -3.98 -16.76 19.35
C ALA A 113 -4.18 -15.82 18.13
N PHE A 114 -4.19 -16.39 16.92
CA PHE A 114 -4.18 -15.67 15.64
C PHE A 114 -5.26 -14.60 15.44
N VAL A 115 -6.44 -14.71 16.08
CA VAL A 115 -7.54 -13.76 15.85
C VAL A 115 -7.18 -12.36 16.36
N LYS A 116 -6.69 -12.24 17.60
CA LYS A 116 -6.29 -10.94 18.17
C LYS A 116 -5.08 -10.37 17.44
N PHE A 117 -4.14 -11.25 17.10
CA PHE A 117 -2.96 -10.93 16.33
C PHE A 117 -3.31 -10.32 14.95
N ASN A 118 -4.09 -11.04 14.14
CA ASN A 118 -4.47 -10.61 12.80
C ASN A 118 -5.29 -9.32 12.81
N MET A 119 -6.17 -9.12 13.81
CA MET A 119 -6.94 -7.89 13.94
C MET A 119 -6.04 -6.68 14.23
N MET A 120 -5.13 -6.78 15.19
CA MET A 120 -4.25 -5.67 15.55
C MET A 120 -3.22 -5.36 14.46
N ILE A 121 -2.59 -6.39 13.89
CA ILE A 121 -1.65 -6.21 12.78
C ILE A 121 -2.37 -5.71 11.51
N GLY A 122 -3.58 -6.20 11.26
CA GLY A 122 -4.41 -5.71 10.15
C GLY A 122 -4.76 -4.22 10.30
N PHE A 123 -5.09 -3.77 11.52
CA PHE A 123 -5.34 -2.35 11.81
C PHE A 123 -4.07 -1.50 11.70
N HIS A 124 -2.95 -1.99 12.21
CA HIS A 124 -1.64 -1.37 12.06
C HIS A 124 -1.26 -1.17 10.58
N ASN A 125 -1.37 -2.21 9.76
CA ASN A 125 -1.06 -2.13 8.33
C ASN A 125 -2.00 -1.14 7.61
N LEU A 126 -3.29 -1.14 7.96
CA LEU A 126 -4.25 -0.20 7.42
C LEU A 126 -3.91 1.25 7.81
N PHE A 127 -3.53 1.48 9.07
CA PHE A 127 -3.13 2.81 9.55
C PHE A 127 -1.94 3.35 8.75
N LEU A 128 -0.88 2.55 8.59
CA LEU A 128 0.26 2.95 7.77
C LEU A 128 -0.14 3.24 6.31
N GLN A 129 -1.11 2.50 5.75
CA GLN A 129 -1.62 2.82 4.41
C GLN A 129 -2.36 4.15 4.36
N MET A 130 -3.14 4.46 5.39
CA MET A 130 -3.83 5.75 5.47
C MET A 130 -2.83 6.90 5.55
N ILE A 131 -1.74 6.75 6.31
CA ILE A 131 -0.67 7.75 6.37
C ILE A 131 0.05 7.86 5.02
N TYR A 132 0.42 6.74 4.40
CA TYR A 132 1.02 6.72 3.06
C TYR A 132 0.16 7.47 2.04
N ASN A 133 -1.14 7.17 1.99
CA ASN A 133 -2.07 7.81 1.08
C ASN A 133 -2.19 9.31 1.35
N LYS A 134 -2.27 9.72 2.63
CA LYS A 134 -2.33 11.12 3.03
C LYS A 134 -1.08 11.90 2.62
N MET A 135 0.11 11.33 2.84
CA MET A 135 1.38 12.00 2.50
C MET A 135 1.62 12.02 1.00
N THR A 136 1.31 10.93 0.29
CA THR A 136 1.29 10.87 -1.18
C THR A 136 0.42 11.99 -1.74
N ASN A 137 -0.80 12.14 -1.22
CA ASN A 137 -1.70 13.19 -1.65
C ASN A 137 -1.07 14.58 -1.47
N ARG A 138 -0.46 14.86 -0.31
CA ARG A 138 0.24 16.13 -0.04
C ARG A 138 1.41 16.38 -0.99
N LEU A 139 2.22 15.36 -1.27
CA LEU A 139 3.33 15.46 -2.22
C LEU A 139 2.80 15.80 -3.61
N LEU A 140 1.75 15.12 -4.08
CA LEU A 140 1.13 15.40 -5.38
C LEU A 140 0.54 16.82 -5.45
N HIS A 141 0.04 17.38 -4.33
CA HIS A 141 -0.44 18.76 -4.28
C HIS A 141 0.67 19.81 -4.44
N ALA A 142 1.95 19.46 -4.29
CA ALA A 142 3.05 20.41 -4.49
C ALA A 142 3.12 20.96 -5.93
N ASP A 143 2.60 20.22 -6.92
CA ASP A 143 2.61 20.62 -8.34
C ASP A 143 3.99 20.92 -8.91
N MET A 144 4.99 20.16 -8.47
CA MET A 144 6.38 20.36 -8.85
C MET A 144 6.97 19.02 -9.27
N MET A 145 7.38 18.91 -10.53
CA MET A 145 7.96 17.68 -11.08
C MET A 145 9.28 17.33 -10.37
N GLU A 146 10.01 18.32 -9.88
CA GLU A 146 11.21 18.16 -9.07
C GLU A 146 10.92 17.44 -7.75
N VAL A 147 9.80 17.77 -7.11
CA VAL A 147 9.33 17.07 -5.91
C VAL A 147 8.98 15.63 -6.27
N TYR A 148 8.29 15.40 -7.39
CA TYR A 148 7.96 14.03 -7.81
C TYR A 148 9.20 13.21 -8.11
N LYS A 149 10.22 13.82 -8.71
CA LYS A 149 11.50 13.18 -9.02
C LYS A 149 12.27 12.76 -7.78
N GLU A 150 12.20 13.56 -6.72
CA GLU A 150 12.88 13.28 -5.45
C GLU A 150 12.16 12.19 -4.65
N PHE A 151 10.82 12.20 -4.66
CA PHE A 151 10.01 11.36 -3.78
C PHE A 151 9.40 10.12 -4.43
N PHE A 152 9.46 9.96 -5.75
CA PHE A 152 8.93 8.77 -6.42
C PHE A 152 9.99 8.07 -7.28
N ALA A 153 9.80 6.76 -7.46
CA ALA A 153 10.67 5.97 -8.33
C ALA A 153 10.65 6.52 -9.78
N PRO A 154 11.74 6.35 -10.56
CA PRO A 154 11.84 6.85 -11.94
C PRO A 154 10.68 6.52 -12.85
N LYS A 155 10.14 5.31 -12.74
CA LYS A 155 8.96 4.90 -13.50
C LYS A 155 7.74 5.76 -13.17
N VAL A 156 7.51 6.02 -11.89
CA VAL A 156 6.31 6.71 -11.41
C VAL A 156 6.32 8.17 -11.82
N TYR A 157 7.37 8.95 -11.50
CA TYR A 157 7.36 10.38 -11.86
C TYR A 157 7.35 10.62 -13.37
N LYS A 158 7.98 9.73 -14.17
CA LYS A 158 7.88 9.80 -15.64
C LYS A 158 6.45 9.62 -16.11
N ASN A 159 5.74 8.63 -15.55
CA ASN A 159 4.33 8.39 -15.86
C ASN A 159 3.44 9.55 -15.41
N LEU A 160 3.72 10.19 -14.27
CA LEU A 160 3.01 11.39 -13.84
C LEU A 160 3.18 12.53 -14.86
N GLY A 161 4.40 12.75 -15.37
CA GLY A 161 4.64 13.75 -16.43
C GLY A 161 3.90 13.45 -17.74
N ILE A 162 3.79 12.17 -18.11
CA ILE A 162 2.99 11.76 -19.28
C ILE A 162 1.51 12.07 -19.04
N LEU A 163 0.97 11.70 -17.86
CA LEU A 163 -0.42 11.99 -17.50
C LEU A 163 -0.71 13.50 -17.55
N GLU A 164 0.17 14.32 -16.99
CA GLU A 164 0.04 15.78 -17.03
C GLU A 164 0.03 16.33 -18.47
N THR A 165 0.93 15.85 -19.32
CA THR A 165 0.99 16.21 -20.75
C THR A 165 -0.31 15.87 -21.47
N VAL A 166 -0.82 14.66 -21.24
CA VAL A 166 -2.05 14.16 -21.86
C VAL A 166 -3.25 15.00 -21.44
N PHE A 167 -3.40 15.24 -20.14
CA PHE A 167 -4.53 16.01 -19.61
C PHE A 167 -4.45 17.48 -20.03
N SER A 168 -3.26 18.05 -20.19
CA SER A 168 -3.11 19.44 -20.64
C SER A 168 -3.53 19.64 -22.10
N ASN A 169 -3.54 18.59 -22.93
CA ASN A 169 -3.96 18.66 -24.33
C ASN A 169 -4.76 17.42 -24.77
N PRO A 170 -5.98 17.22 -24.27
CA PRO A 170 -6.71 15.95 -24.43
C PRO A 170 -7.17 15.67 -25.88
N LYS A 171 -7.12 16.68 -26.75
CA LYS A 171 -7.53 16.57 -28.16
C LYS A 171 -6.41 16.08 -29.09
N ASN A 172 -5.17 15.97 -28.60
CA ASN A 172 -4.07 15.44 -29.40
C ASN A 172 -4.22 13.91 -29.54
N GLY A 173 -4.41 13.42 -30.77
CA GLY A 173 -4.57 12.00 -31.07
C GLY A 173 -3.37 11.14 -30.63
N ASP A 174 -2.17 11.71 -30.60
CA ASP A 174 -0.94 11.01 -30.19
C ASP A 174 -0.92 10.72 -28.68
N ASN A 175 -1.71 11.45 -27.88
CA ASN A 175 -1.79 11.25 -26.44
C ASN A 175 -2.40 9.90 -26.06
N TYR A 176 -3.25 9.31 -26.91
CA TYR A 176 -3.75 7.96 -26.69
C TYR A 176 -2.64 6.91 -26.80
N GLN A 177 -1.67 7.10 -27.70
CA GLN A 177 -0.53 6.20 -27.83
C GLN A 177 0.41 6.31 -26.62
N LEU A 178 0.62 7.52 -26.11
CA LEU A 178 1.38 7.76 -24.88
C LEU A 178 0.74 7.10 -23.66
N LEU A 179 -0.59 7.21 -23.50
CA LEU A 179 -1.31 6.51 -22.44
C LEU A 179 -1.21 4.98 -22.59
N GLN A 180 -1.28 4.46 -23.82
CA GLN A 180 -1.10 3.04 -24.06
C GLN A 180 0.31 2.57 -23.66
N GLN A 181 1.36 3.35 -23.88
CA GLN A 181 2.71 3.00 -23.40
C GLN A 181 2.75 2.90 -21.87
N VAL A 182 2.07 3.80 -21.15
CA VAL A 182 2.02 3.80 -19.68
C VAL A 182 1.24 2.61 -19.12
N PHE A 183 0.14 2.19 -19.77
CA PHE A 183 -0.81 1.23 -19.20
C PHE A 183 -0.87 -0.16 -19.89
N ASN A 184 -0.37 -0.33 -21.11
CA ASN A 184 -0.45 -1.59 -21.88
C ASN A 184 0.81 -2.48 -21.84
N GLU A 185 1.89 -2.10 -21.14
CA GLU A 185 3.05 -3.01 -20.98
C GLU A 185 2.71 -4.32 -20.22
N ARG A 186 1.49 -4.49 -19.70
CA ARG A 186 1.06 -5.67 -18.92
C ARG A 186 0.39 -6.80 -19.70
N LYS A 187 0.63 -6.98 -21.00
CA LYS A 187 0.04 -8.13 -21.74
C LYS A 187 0.84 -9.44 -21.73
N GLN A 188 1.95 -9.55 -21.00
CA GLN A 188 2.71 -10.83 -20.97
C GLN A 188 2.99 -11.46 -19.61
N GLU A 189 2.67 -10.82 -18.47
CA GLU A 189 2.92 -11.42 -17.15
C GLU A 189 1.71 -11.28 -16.21
N THR A 190 0.62 -11.96 -16.53
CA THR A 190 -0.40 -12.31 -15.54
C THR A 190 -0.73 -13.78 -15.63
N GLN A 191 0.26 -14.63 -15.35
CA GLN A 191 0.01 -15.78 -14.50
C GLN A 191 0.37 -15.33 -13.09
N ALA A 192 -0.64 -14.97 -12.31
CA ALA A 192 -0.44 -14.88 -10.88
C ALA A 192 0.03 -16.27 -10.40
N PRO A 193 1.11 -16.39 -9.60
CA PRO A 193 1.39 -17.65 -8.94
C PRO A 193 0.15 -18.02 -8.11
N SER A 194 -0.32 -19.23 -8.33
CA SER A 194 -1.38 -19.86 -7.56
C SER A 194 -1.07 -19.69 -6.06
N VAL A 195 -2.03 -19.17 -5.30
CA VAL A 195 -1.95 -19.07 -3.83
C VAL A 195 -1.92 -20.46 -3.17
N PHE A 196 -1.94 -21.55 -3.96
CA PHE A 196 -1.85 -22.94 -3.51
C PHE A 196 -0.50 -23.62 -3.79
N ASP A 197 0.50 -22.93 -4.32
CA ASP A 197 1.83 -23.51 -4.60
C ASP A 197 2.90 -23.13 -3.55
N LEU A 198 2.54 -23.16 -2.26
CA LEU A 198 3.47 -23.16 -1.12
C LEU A 198 2.99 -24.12 -0.02
#